data_AF-A0A7S3E4A7-F1
#
_entry.id   AF-A0A7S3E4A7-F1
#
_cell.length_a   1.000
_cell.length_b   1.000
_cell.length_c   1.000
_cell.angle_alpha   90.00
_cell.angle_beta   90.00
_cell.angle_gamma   90.00
#
_symmetry.space_group_name_H-M   'P 1'
#
loop_
_entity.id
_entity.type
_entity.pdbx_description
1 polymer ?
#
loop_
_entity_poly.entity_id
_entity_poly.type
_entity_poly.pdbx_seq_one_letter_code
_entity_poly.pdbx_strand_id
1 'polypeptide(L)'
;ATTMLDFVRALPAERERRATSEICRDLLGERCLEYSIHKLEGKAMEQVGRVFPDLSEGDRSGLLAVPTFQRALFDLNPDSGAPPAAVQMEMNKLHLNFVALESEVYGELTRLGYFCDSIDPLTGCAMHSRSGERYSEAVGSRELLGYEVRGHLIVHPQFGSCCYPVTLFSNAPVDVVSNLMENALFKLQTSKIINYC
;
A
#
# COMPACT_ATOMS: atom_id res chain seq x y z
N ALA A 1 43.49 24.57 -2.30
CA ALA A 1 42.22 25.01 -2.92
C ALA A 1 41.86 23.96 -3.96
N THR A 2 41.04 23.00 -3.57
CA THR A 2 40.58 21.90 -4.42
C THR A 2 39.12 22.18 -4.71
N THR A 3 38.82 22.34 -5.99
CA THR A 3 37.52 22.78 -6.51
C THR A 3 36.43 21.72 -6.29
N MET A 4 35.21 22.20 -6.06
CA MET A 4 33.98 21.48 -5.69
C MET A 4 33.43 20.52 -6.77
N LEU A 5 34.23 20.16 -7.77
CA LEU A 5 33.81 19.44 -8.99
C LEU A 5 34.40 18.04 -9.15
N ASP A 6 35.34 17.62 -8.29
CA ASP A 6 36.02 16.31 -8.43
C ASP A 6 35.41 15.19 -7.56
N PHE A 7 34.32 15.45 -6.84
CA PHE A 7 33.62 14.43 -6.03
C PHE A 7 32.50 13.69 -6.79
N VAL A 8 32.34 13.93 -8.10
CA VAL A 8 31.23 13.40 -8.91
C VAL A 8 31.65 12.22 -9.79
N ARG A 9 32.76 11.53 -9.52
CA ARG A 9 33.15 10.35 -10.30
C ARG A 9 33.33 9.09 -9.46
N ALA A 10 32.55 8.09 -9.88
CA ALA A 10 32.54 6.68 -9.48
C ALA A 10 31.78 6.33 -8.20
N LEU A 11 30.44 6.39 -8.27
CA LEU A 11 29.59 5.45 -7.54
C LEU A 11 29.21 4.29 -8.49
N PRO A 12 29.18 3.03 -8.03
CA PRO A 12 28.99 1.88 -8.92
C PRO A 12 27.57 1.87 -9.50
N ALA A 13 27.47 1.54 -10.79
CA ALA A 13 26.26 1.38 -11.60
C ALA A 13 25.30 0.25 -11.14
N GLU A 14 25.42 -0.24 -9.90
CA GLU A 14 24.56 -1.26 -9.31
C GLU A 14 23.49 -0.68 -8.36
N ARG A 15 23.54 0.62 -8.06
CA ARG A 15 22.51 1.31 -7.24
C ARG A 15 21.28 1.80 -8.02
N GLU A 16 21.30 1.75 -9.34
CA GLU A 16 20.19 2.23 -10.21
C GLU A 16 19.13 1.16 -10.54
N ARG A 17 19.15 -0.02 -9.87
CA ARG A 17 18.20 -1.13 -10.12
C ARG A 17 17.22 -1.44 -8.99
N ARG A 18 17.02 -0.54 -8.02
CA ARG A 18 15.87 -0.59 -7.10
C ARG A 18 14.96 0.59 -7.41
N ALA A 19 13.83 0.33 -8.07
CA ALA A 19 12.77 1.31 -8.19
C ALA A 19 12.34 1.74 -6.77
N THR A 20 12.72 2.96 -6.38
CA THR A 20 12.06 3.85 -5.40
C THR A 20 11.30 3.19 -4.24
N SER A 21 11.99 2.50 -3.33
CA SER A 21 11.39 1.98 -2.09
C SER A 21 11.42 3.02 -0.96
N GLU A 22 10.84 4.20 -1.19
CA GLU A 22 10.69 5.17 -0.10
C GLU A 22 9.54 4.72 0.82
N ILE A 23 9.82 4.70 2.12
CA ILE A 23 8.81 4.42 3.15
C ILE A 23 8.24 5.77 3.56
N CYS A 24 6.99 6.01 3.19
CA CYS A 24 6.26 7.21 3.54
C CYS A 24 5.39 6.96 4.76
N ARG A 25 5.30 7.94 5.67
CA ARG A 25 4.46 7.87 6.86
C ARG A 25 3.61 9.11 7.00
N ASP A 26 2.35 8.90 7.33
CA ASP A 26 1.40 9.99 7.55
C ASP A 26 0.28 9.57 8.52
N LEU A 27 -0.78 10.37 8.61
CA LEU A 27 -1.99 10.07 9.35
C LEU A 27 -3.16 9.75 8.41
N LEU A 28 -3.85 8.64 8.69
CA LEU A 28 -5.13 8.29 8.08
C LEU A 28 -6.13 8.00 9.20
N GLY A 29 -7.15 8.85 9.32
CA GLY A 29 -8.18 8.69 10.35
C GLY A 29 -7.62 8.58 11.77
N GLU A 30 -6.68 9.44 12.15
CA GLU A 30 -5.98 9.45 13.46
C GLU A 30 -5.12 8.21 13.74
N ARG A 31 -4.80 7.42 12.71
CA ARG A 31 -3.85 6.32 12.79
C ARG A 31 -2.61 6.64 11.98
N CYS A 32 -1.46 6.21 12.48
CA CYS A 32 -0.24 6.24 11.68
C CYS A 32 -0.43 5.27 10.51
N LEU A 33 -0.28 5.78 9.30
CA LEU A 33 -0.23 5.03 8.06
C LEU A 33 1.23 4.97 7.60
N GLU A 34 1.70 3.80 7.23
CA GLU A 34 2.92 3.62 6.45
C GLU A 34 2.55 3.09 5.05
N TYR A 35 3.14 3.64 3.99
CA TYR A 35 3.02 3.08 2.65
C TYR A 35 4.35 3.14 1.90
N SER A 36 4.46 2.36 0.85
CA SER A 36 5.60 2.38 -0.07
C SER A 36 5.14 2.00 -1.48
N ILE A 37 5.92 2.32 -2.51
CA ILE A 37 5.55 2.08 -3.91
C ILE A 37 6.58 1.15 -4.54
N HIS A 38 6.13 0.03 -5.10
CA HIS A 38 7.00 -1.02 -5.63
C HIS A 38 6.61 -1.38 -7.04
N LYS A 39 7.59 -1.42 -7.94
CA LYS A 39 7.38 -2.00 -9.25
C LYS A 39 7.22 -3.51 -9.13
N LEU A 40 6.18 -4.07 -9.74
CA LEU A 40 5.94 -5.50 -9.76
C LEU A 40 6.76 -6.19 -10.85
N GLU A 41 7.46 -7.24 -10.45
CA GLU A 41 8.27 -8.07 -11.34
C GLU A 41 8.21 -9.54 -10.89
N GLY A 42 8.51 -10.46 -11.81
CA GLY A 42 8.60 -11.90 -11.52
C GLY A 42 7.32 -12.48 -10.89
N LYS A 43 7.50 -13.26 -9.82
CA LYS A 43 6.41 -13.99 -9.15
C LYS A 43 5.30 -13.10 -8.58
N ALA A 44 5.66 -11.92 -8.08
CA ALA A 44 4.67 -10.97 -7.56
C ALA A 44 3.75 -10.49 -8.69
N MET A 45 4.31 -10.22 -9.88
CA MET A 45 3.52 -9.86 -11.06
C MET A 45 2.66 -11.04 -11.56
N GLU A 46 3.17 -12.27 -11.56
CA GLU A 46 2.38 -13.47 -11.91
C GLU A 46 1.20 -13.70 -10.96
N GLN A 47 1.38 -13.44 -9.66
CA GLN A 47 0.30 -13.50 -8.67
C GLN A 47 -0.74 -12.42 -8.97
N VAL A 48 -0.32 -11.17 -9.13
CA VAL A 48 -1.21 -10.04 -9.38
C VAL A 48 -1.99 -10.19 -10.69
N GLY A 49 -1.38 -10.76 -11.73
CA GLY A 49 -2.06 -11.09 -12.98
C GLY A 49 -3.14 -12.18 -12.85
N ARG A 50 -3.14 -12.98 -11.78
CA ARG A 50 -4.21 -13.93 -11.44
C ARG A 50 -5.29 -13.32 -10.56
N VAL A 51 -4.94 -12.31 -9.75
CA VAL A 51 -5.90 -11.53 -8.97
C VAL A 51 -6.76 -10.65 -9.87
N PHE A 52 -6.14 -10.02 -10.87
CA PHE A 52 -6.79 -9.16 -11.85
C PHE A 52 -6.71 -9.80 -13.25
N PRO A 53 -7.61 -10.75 -13.57
CA PRO A 53 -7.55 -11.55 -14.80
C PRO A 53 -7.71 -10.71 -16.08
N ASP A 54 -8.32 -9.54 -15.98
CA ASP A 54 -8.62 -8.67 -17.11
C ASP A 54 -7.50 -7.64 -17.39
N LEU A 55 -6.40 -7.64 -16.62
CA LEU A 55 -5.21 -6.82 -16.91
C LEU A 55 -4.60 -7.20 -18.26
N SER A 56 -4.55 -6.24 -19.17
CA SER A 56 -3.89 -6.42 -20.47
C SER A 56 -2.38 -6.54 -20.32
N GLU A 57 -1.68 -7.08 -21.33
CA GLU A 57 -0.22 -7.12 -21.33
C GLU A 57 0.39 -5.71 -21.19
N GLY A 58 -0.25 -4.69 -21.75
CA GLY A 58 0.14 -3.29 -21.62
C GLY A 58 0.06 -2.80 -20.18
N ASP A 59 -1.01 -3.14 -19.45
CA ASP A 59 -1.21 -2.73 -18.06
C ASP A 59 -0.23 -3.40 -17.11
N ARG A 60 0.18 -4.63 -17.42
CA ARG A 60 1.17 -5.38 -16.63
C ARG A 60 2.57 -4.79 -16.75
N SER A 61 2.87 -4.11 -17.86
CA SER A 61 4.17 -3.47 -18.07
C SER A 61 4.31 -2.22 -17.21
N GLY A 62 4.97 -2.36 -16.06
CA GLY A 62 5.20 -1.25 -15.14
C GLY A 62 4.13 -1.10 -14.07
N LEU A 63 3.33 -2.15 -13.83
CA LEU A 63 2.38 -2.19 -12.74
C LEU A 63 3.10 -1.98 -11.40
N LEU A 64 2.52 -1.12 -10.58
CA LEU A 64 2.98 -0.78 -9.24
C LEU A 64 2.09 -1.45 -8.21
N ALA A 65 2.69 -1.88 -7.10
CA ALA A 65 2.01 -2.23 -5.86
C ALA A 65 2.30 -1.17 -4.81
N VAL A 66 1.26 -0.74 -4.11
CA VAL A 66 1.29 0.25 -3.04
C VAL A 66 0.77 -0.41 -1.76
N PRO A 67 1.59 -1.26 -1.10
CA PRO A 67 1.23 -1.81 0.19
C PRO A 67 1.14 -0.69 1.22
N THR A 68 0.05 -0.70 1.98
CA THR A 68 -0.23 0.23 3.07
C THR A 68 -0.40 -0.53 4.37
N PHE A 69 0.04 0.09 5.48
CA PHE A 69 -0.06 -0.46 6.82
C PHE A 69 -0.60 0.61 7.76
N GLN A 70 -1.82 0.45 8.24
CA GLN A 70 -2.32 1.29 9.32
C GLN A 70 -1.94 0.67 10.67
N ARG A 71 -1.37 1.46 11.57
CA ARG A 71 -1.11 1.03 12.94
C ARG A 71 -2.43 0.88 13.69
N ALA A 72 -2.71 -0.32 14.20
CA ALA A 72 -3.88 -0.62 15.02
C ALA A 72 -3.64 -0.30 16.51
N LEU A 73 -4.72 0.00 17.24
CA LEU A 73 -4.67 0.15 18.69
C LEU A 73 -4.50 -1.18 19.44
N PHE A 74 -4.99 -2.27 18.86
CA PHE A 74 -4.94 -3.61 19.42
C PHE A 74 -4.18 -4.53 18.47
N ASP A 75 -3.62 -5.61 19.00
CA ASP A 75 -3.21 -6.74 18.16
C ASP A 75 -4.49 -7.34 17.57
N LEU A 76 -4.55 -7.37 16.24
CA LEU A 76 -5.73 -7.80 15.50
C LEU A 76 -5.83 -9.33 15.42
N ASN A 77 -4.80 -10.05 15.88
CA ASN A 77 -4.85 -11.51 16.00
C ASN A 77 -5.95 -11.92 17.02
N PRO A 78 -6.89 -12.80 16.64
CA PRO A 78 -7.89 -13.35 17.56
C PRO A 78 -7.29 -13.98 18.82
N ASP A 79 -6.07 -14.50 18.75
CA ASP A 79 -5.38 -15.17 19.85
C ASP A 79 -4.60 -14.20 20.76
N SER A 80 -4.65 -12.89 20.51
CA SER A 80 -3.91 -11.88 21.28
C SER A 80 -4.43 -11.65 22.71
N GLY A 81 -5.63 -12.14 23.02
CA GLY A 81 -6.31 -11.86 24.29
C GLY A 81 -7.00 -10.49 24.36
N ALA A 82 -6.97 -9.70 23.27
CA ALA A 82 -7.73 -8.46 23.19
C ALA A 82 -9.25 -8.74 23.16
N PRO A 83 -10.11 -7.85 23.72
CA PRO A 83 -11.55 -8.05 23.70
C PRO A 83 -12.09 -8.12 22.26
N PRO A 84 -12.79 -9.19 21.84
CA PRO A 84 -13.21 -9.38 20.44
C PRO A 84 -14.04 -8.21 19.88
N ALA A 85 -14.93 -7.63 20.70
CA ALA A 85 -15.73 -6.49 20.28
C ALA A 85 -14.89 -5.22 20.03
N ALA A 86 -13.82 -5.01 20.81
CA ALA A 86 -12.91 -3.88 20.61
C ALA A 86 -12.05 -4.07 19.35
N VAL A 87 -11.57 -5.29 19.09
CA VAL A 87 -10.86 -5.65 17.87
C VAL A 87 -11.74 -5.44 16.64
N GLN A 88 -12.97 -5.94 16.65
CA GLN A 88 -13.90 -5.76 15.54
C GLN A 88 -14.20 -4.27 15.27
N MET A 89 -14.41 -3.48 16.32
CA MET A 89 -14.64 -2.04 16.17
C MET A 89 -13.42 -1.32 15.59
N GLU A 90 -12.21 -1.69 16.00
CA GLU A 90 -10.98 -1.13 15.45
C GLU A 90 -10.79 -1.56 13.98
N MET A 91 -10.99 -2.83 13.64
CA MET A 91 -10.93 -3.30 12.25
C MET A 91 -11.91 -2.54 11.35
N ASN A 92 -13.14 -2.30 11.81
CA ASN A 92 -14.12 -1.51 11.05
C ASN A 92 -13.64 -0.08 10.81
N LYS A 93 -13.01 0.57 11.80
CA LYS A 93 -12.45 1.92 11.65
C LYS A 93 -11.30 1.93 10.64
N LEU A 94 -10.38 0.98 10.75
CA LEU A 94 -9.22 0.85 9.85
C LEU A 94 -9.67 0.55 8.42
N HIS A 95 -10.69 -0.29 8.25
CA HIS A 95 -11.31 -0.56 6.96
C HIS A 95 -11.95 0.70 6.34
N LEU A 96 -12.79 1.42 7.09
CA LEU A 96 -13.42 2.66 6.60
C LEU A 96 -12.38 3.74 6.24
N ASN A 97 -11.33 3.86 7.04
CA ASN A 97 -10.18 4.72 6.73
C ASN A 97 -9.54 4.35 5.39
N PHE A 98 -9.27 3.07 5.17
CA PHE A 98 -8.70 2.60 3.90
C PHE A 98 -9.63 2.89 2.73
N VAL A 99 -10.92 2.55 2.83
CA VAL A 99 -11.91 2.80 1.78
C VAL A 99 -11.97 4.29 1.41
N ALA A 100 -11.85 5.19 2.40
CA ALA A 100 -11.81 6.63 2.12
C ALA A 100 -10.55 7.04 1.33
N LEU A 101 -9.37 6.55 1.70
CA LEU A 101 -8.12 6.78 0.97
C LEU A 101 -8.18 6.20 -0.44
N GLU A 102 -8.60 4.95 -0.52
CA GLU A 102 -8.71 4.17 -1.74
C GLU A 102 -9.63 4.86 -2.74
N SER A 103 -10.81 5.30 -2.31
CA SER A 103 -11.77 5.98 -3.18
C SER A 103 -11.23 7.27 -3.78
N GLU A 104 -10.41 8.04 -3.04
CA GLU A 104 -9.78 9.26 -3.55
C GLU A 104 -8.72 8.94 -4.60
N VAL A 105 -7.84 7.98 -4.32
CA VAL A 105 -6.74 7.59 -5.20
C VAL A 105 -7.27 6.89 -6.46
N TYR A 106 -8.21 5.95 -6.30
CA TYR A 106 -8.89 5.26 -7.39
C TYR A 106 -9.63 6.25 -8.30
N GLY A 107 -10.39 7.18 -7.73
CA GLY A 107 -11.14 8.18 -8.49
C GLY A 107 -10.24 9.03 -9.38
N GLU A 108 -9.12 9.52 -8.85
CA GLU A 108 -8.20 10.35 -9.62
C GLU A 108 -7.37 9.56 -10.64
N LEU A 109 -6.86 8.39 -10.29
CA LEU A 109 -6.08 7.56 -11.23
C LEU A 109 -6.93 7.10 -12.41
N THR A 110 -8.15 6.62 -12.16
CA THR A 110 -9.06 6.19 -13.23
C THR A 110 -9.52 7.35 -14.09
N ARG A 111 -9.77 8.53 -13.51
CA ARG A 111 -10.08 9.77 -14.26
C ARG A 111 -8.93 10.17 -15.18
N LEU A 112 -7.69 9.91 -14.81
CA LEU A 112 -6.50 10.13 -15.63
C LEU A 112 -6.25 9.03 -16.68
N GLY A 113 -7.09 7.98 -16.71
CA GLY A 113 -6.99 6.88 -17.66
C GLY A 113 -6.00 5.79 -17.26
N TYR A 114 -5.52 5.79 -16.02
CA TYR A 114 -4.69 4.71 -15.48
C TYR A 114 -5.56 3.59 -14.93
N PHE A 115 -5.05 2.36 -15.03
CA PHE A 115 -5.57 1.26 -14.22
C PHE A 115 -5.30 1.57 -12.75
N CYS A 116 -6.31 1.39 -11.92
CA CYS A 116 -6.19 1.39 -10.47
C CYS A 116 -7.18 0.38 -9.91
N ASP A 117 -6.75 -0.44 -8.98
CA ASP A 117 -7.62 -1.30 -8.19
C ASP A 117 -6.96 -1.62 -6.86
N SER A 118 -7.72 -2.13 -5.91
CA SER A 118 -7.28 -2.43 -4.56
C SER A 118 -7.77 -3.79 -4.12
N ILE A 119 -7.14 -4.33 -3.10
CA ILE A 119 -7.60 -5.57 -2.47
C ILE A 119 -8.61 -5.22 -1.38
N ASP A 120 -9.75 -5.89 -1.41
CA ASP A 120 -10.66 -5.88 -0.27
C ASP A 120 -10.01 -6.68 0.87
N PRO A 121 -9.62 -6.04 1.98
CA PRO A 121 -8.93 -6.71 3.08
C PRO A 121 -9.78 -7.77 3.79
N LEU A 122 -11.11 -7.77 3.60
CA LEU A 122 -12.01 -8.77 4.19
C LEU A 122 -12.06 -10.07 3.38
N THR A 123 -11.89 -9.98 2.06
CA THR A 123 -12.07 -11.13 1.15
C THR A 123 -10.81 -11.55 0.43
N GLY A 124 -9.83 -10.66 0.30
CA GLY A 124 -8.64 -10.81 -0.55
C GLY A 124 -8.95 -10.64 -2.04
N CYS A 125 -10.16 -10.21 -2.42
CA CYS A 125 -10.56 -10.05 -3.81
C CYS A 125 -10.29 -8.62 -4.32
N ALA A 126 -10.24 -8.46 -5.64
CA ALA A 126 -10.27 -7.14 -6.28
C ALA A 126 -11.54 -6.36 -5.87
N MET A 127 -11.41 -5.05 -5.59
CA MET A 127 -12.52 -4.20 -5.18
C MET A 127 -13.36 -3.70 -6.35
N HIS A 128 -12.73 -3.34 -7.47
CA HIS A 128 -13.42 -2.66 -8.58
C HIS A 128 -13.52 -3.50 -9.84
N SER A 129 -12.46 -4.21 -10.19
CA SER A 129 -12.44 -5.10 -11.36
C SER A 129 -12.97 -6.48 -11.02
N ARG A 130 -13.15 -7.31 -12.06
CA ARG A 130 -13.53 -8.71 -11.88
C ARG A 130 -12.47 -9.43 -11.04
N SER A 131 -12.88 -9.98 -9.92
CA SER A 131 -11.97 -10.74 -9.05
C SER A 131 -11.58 -12.08 -9.67
N GLY A 132 -10.28 -12.36 -9.72
CA GLY A 132 -9.71 -13.67 -10.00
C GLY A 132 -9.38 -14.44 -8.72
N GLU A 133 -8.12 -14.84 -8.58
CA GLU A 133 -7.61 -15.45 -7.34
C GLU A 133 -7.58 -14.44 -6.17
N ARG A 134 -7.65 -14.95 -4.93
CA ARG A 134 -7.52 -14.11 -3.74
C ARG A 134 -6.05 -13.71 -3.53
N TYR A 135 -5.81 -12.42 -3.35
CA TYR A 135 -4.54 -11.90 -2.90
C TYR A 135 -4.32 -12.18 -1.42
N SER A 136 -3.09 -12.51 -1.05
CA SER A 136 -2.69 -12.67 0.34
C SER A 136 -1.72 -11.55 0.69
N GLU A 137 -2.18 -10.61 1.52
CA GLU A 137 -1.35 -9.52 2.05
C GLU A 137 -0.09 -10.06 2.73
N ALA A 138 -0.19 -11.23 3.38
CA ALA A 138 0.94 -11.90 4.01
C ALA A 138 1.99 -12.33 2.98
N VAL A 139 1.58 -12.99 1.89
CA VAL A 139 2.50 -13.34 0.79
C VAL A 139 3.07 -12.08 0.16
N GLY A 140 2.22 -11.09 -0.12
CA GLY A 140 2.60 -9.79 -0.68
C GLY A 140 3.66 -9.07 0.14
N SER A 141 3.42 -8.91 1.44
CA SER A 141 4.34 -8.24 2.37
C SER A 141 5.70 -8.95 2.45
N ARG A 142 5.71 -10.29 2.41
CA ARG A 142 6.95 -11.06 2.38
C ARG A 142 7.70 -10.87 1.07
N GLU A 143 7.00 -10.93 -0.07
CA GLU A 143 7.64 -10.86 -1.40
C GLU A 143 8.11 -9.45 -1.75
N LEU A 144 7.32 -8.42 -1.41
CA LEU A 144 7.61 -7.02 -1.74
C LEU A 144 8.56 -6.37 -0.72
N LEU A 145 8.36 -6.65 0.57
CA LEU A 145 9.01 -5.91 1.66
C LEU A 145 9.98 -6.76 2.47
N GLY A 146 9.96 -8.09 2.31
CA GLY A 146 10.77 -9.00 3.13
C GLY A 146 10.31 -9.08 4.58
N TYR A 147 9.05 -8.70 4.87
CA TYR A 147 8.53 -8.73 6.24
C TYR A 147 8.39 -10.17 6.75
N GLU A 148 8.56 -10.33 8.06
CA GLU A 148 8.34 -11.61 8.72
C GLU A 148 6.84 -11.96 8.68
N VAL A 149 6.54 -13.20 8.33
CA VAL A 149 5.18 -13.72 8.24
C VAL A 149 5.09 -15.05 8.97
N ARG A 150 4.14 -15.15 9.90
CA ARG A 150 3.85 -16.35 10.70
C ARG A 150 2.44 -16.85 10.37
N GLY A 151 2.35 -17.79 9.43
CA GLY A 151 1.05 -18.21 8.89
C GLY A 151 0.42 -17.09 8.07
N HIS A 152 -0.66 -16.49 8.58
CA HIS A 152 -1.33 -15.33 7.97
C HIS A 152 -0.98 -14.00 8.66
N LEU A 153 -0.23 -14.05 9.78
CA LEU A 153 0.13 -12.87 10.55
C LEU A 153 1.38 -12.21 9.96
N ILE A 154 1.27 -10.93 9.63
CA ILE A 154 2.41 -10.08 9.24
C ILE A 154 2.98 -9.42 10.49
N VAL A 155 4.31 -9.40 10.61
CA VAL A 155 5.01 -8.69 11.68
C VAL A 155 5.70 -7.47 11.06
N HIS A 156 5.06 -6.32 11.20
CA HIS A 156 5.59 -5.05 10.73
C HIS A 156 6.83 -4.64 11.55
N PRO A 157 7.93 -4.15 10.93
CA PRO A 157 9.14 -3.77 11.66
C PRO A 157 8.94 -2.74 12.77
N GLN A 158 7.94 -1.87 12.63
CA GLN A 158 7.62 -0.83 13.60
C GLN A 158 6.31 -1.03 14.35
N PHE A 159 5.31 -1.69 13.73
CA PHE A 159 3.98 -1.83 14.32
C PHE A 159 3.80 -3.20 14.97
N GLY A 160 4.77 -4.11 14.82
CA GLY A 160 4.64 -5.50 15.24
C GLY A 160 3.45 -6.17 14.54
N SER A 161 2.70 -6.97 15.28
CA SER A 161 1.41 -7.55 14.84
C SER A 161 0.25 -6.55 14.85
N CYS A 162 0.42 -5.35 15.42
CA CYS A 162 -0.61 -4.32 15.50
C CYS A 162 -0.68 -3.49 14.20
N CYS A 163 -0.83 -4.15 13.06
CA CYS A 163 -0.97 -3.50 11.75
C CYS A 163 -2.14 -4.05 10.95
N TYR A 164 -2.75 -3.18 10.15
CA TYR A 164 -3.80 -3.52 9.20
C TYR A 164 -3.27 -3.28 7.78
N PRO A 165 -2.85 -4.36 7.08
CA PRO A 165 -2.25 -4.28 5.76
C PRO A 165 -3.32 -4.26 4.66
N VAL A 166 -3.16 -3.40 3.67
CA VAL A 166 -3.95 -3.43 2.43
C VAL A 166 -3.12 -2.89 1.27
N THR A 167 -3.19 -3.54 0.10
CA THR A 167 -2.42 -3.14 -1.09
C THR A 167 -3.32 -2.56 -2.19
N LEU A 168 -2.90 -1.42 -2.75
CA LEU A 168 -3.43 -0.84 -3.99
C LEU A 168 -2.49 -1.15 -5.16
N PHE A 169 -3.02 -1.24 -6.37
CA PHE A 169 -2.27 -1.49 -7.59
C PHE A 169 -2.61 -0.46 -8.67
N SER A 170 -1.61 -0.01 -9.42
CA SER A 170 -1.83 0.91 -10.55
C SER A 170 -0.74 0.79 -11.62
N ASN A 171 -1.10 1.05 -12.88
CA ASN A 171 -0.12 1.15 -13.98
C ASN A 171 0.39 2.59 -14.19
N ALA A 172 -0.01 3.53 -13.32
CA ALA A 172 0.45 4.91 -13.39
C ALA A 172 1.95 5.03 -13.06
N PRO A 173 2.65 6.06 -13.58
CA PRO A 173 4.00 6.38 -13.17
C PRO A 173 4.13 6.60 -11.64
N VAL A 174 5.28 6.25 -11.08
CA VAL A 174 5.54 6.31 -9.63
C VAL A 174 5.29 7.71 -9.06
N ASP A 175 5.70 8.75 -9.77
CA ASP A 175 5.51 10.15 -9.38
C ASP A 175 4.03 10.54 -9.37
N VAL A 176 3.24 10.04 -10.31
CA VAL A 176 1.78 10.25 -10.32
C VAL A 176 1.13 9.57 -9.12
N VAL A 177 1.47 8.31 -8.83
CA VAL A 177 0.95 7.59 -7.68
C VAL A 177 1.34 8.27 -6.37
N SER A 178 2.62 8.64 -6.19
CA SER A 178 3.10 9.32 -4.97
C SER A 178 2.34 10.62 -4.73
N ASN A 179 2.25 11.47 -5.75
CA ASN A 179 1.55 12.76 -5.64
C ASN A 179 0.07 12.57 -5.28
N LEU A 180 -0.62 11.58 -5.86
CA LEU A 180 -2.03 11.32 -5.56
C LEU A 180 -2.24 10.72 -4.16
N MET A 181 -1.34 9.86 -3.70
CA MET A 181 -1.34 9.36 -2.32
C MET A 181 -1.19 10.52 -1.32
N GLU A 182 -0.20 11.39 -1.52
CA GLU A 182 0.04 12.57 -0.67
C GLU A 182 -1.17 13.52 -0.66
N ASN A 183 -1.73 13.82 -1.82
CA ASN A 183 -2.90 14.70 -1.94
C ASN A 183 -4.14 14.10 -1.25
N ALA A 184 -4.39 12.79 -1.42
CA ALA A 184 -5.51 12.11 -0.79
C ALA A 184 -5.38 12.13 0.74
N LEU A 185 -4.18 11.85 1.27
CA LEU A 185 -3.91 11.91 2.70
C LEU A 185 -4.12 13.32 3.26
N PHE A 186 -3.57 14.34 2.60
CA PHE A 186 -3.78 15.74 2.98
C PHE A 186 -5.27 16.13 2.99
N LYS A 187 -6.03 15.73 1.96
CA LYS A 187 -7.47 16.01 1.86
C LYS A 187 -8.26 15.35 2.99
N LEU A 188 -7.95 14.10 3.32
CA LEU A 188 -8.65 13.34 4.36
C LEU A 188 -8.34 13.84 5.77
N GLN A 189 -7.14 14.39 5.99
CA GLN A 189 -6.77 15.05 7.24
C GLN A 189 -7.49 16.39 7.41
N THR A 190 -7.55 17.20 6.36
CA THR A 190 -8.13 18.55 6.41
C THR A 190 -9.65 18.55 6.44
N SER A 191 -10.29 17.58 5.79
CA SER A 191 -11.75 17.42 5.79
C SER A 191 -12.32 17.11 7.18
N LYS A 192 -11.51 16.53 8.10
CA LYS A 192 -11.90 16.40 9.51
C LYS A 192 -11.88 17.74 10.26
N ILE A 193 -10.94 18.64 9.95
CA ILE A 193 -10.82 19.94 10.63
C ILE A 193 -12.04 20.83 10.37
N ILE A 194 -12.55 20.84 9.14
CA ILE A 194 -13.68 21.71 8.75
C ILE A 194 -15.00 21.27 9.38
N ASN A 195 -15.19 19.98 9.66
CA ASN A 195 -16.41 19.47 10.29
C ASN A 195 -16.49 19.73 11.81
N TYR A 196 -15.46 20.31 12.42
CA TYR A 196 -15.44 20.71 13.84
C TYR A 196 -15.36 22.23 14.05
N CYS A 197 -15.42 23.04 12.98
CA CYS A 197 -15.50 24.50 13.01
C CYS A 197 -16.92 24.96 12.68
#